data_AF-A0A2V1C0X8-F1
#
_entry.id   AF-A0A2V1C0X8-F1
#
_cell.length_a   1.000
_cell.length_b   1.000
_cell.length_c   1.000
_cell.angle_alpha   90.00
_cell.angle_beta   90.00
_cell.angle_gamma   90.00
#
_symmetry.space_group_name_H-M   'P 1'
#
loop_
_entity.id
_entity.type
_entity.pdbx_description
1 polymer ?
#
loop_
_entity_poly.entity_id
_entity_poly.type
_entity_poly.pdbx_seq_one_letter_code
_entity_poly.pdbx_strand_id
1 'polypeptide(L)'
;MMMVGSAGLTNGKLQLSQGITREISGGIKGQFTDVPTIDLSALIDPSSTPEDRSRLAAEIYNACTRVGFFVIKNHGIKWEIVEAAFDGIKEFFNLPMEKKIEVHQSKSDSYQGYEQPYYTNVDRLKKGDLKESYTTRYDPHTDPFGVGGAMSVLLRRHNLWPDAKDAPNVKPVLEVDRSGQFSHLLVCGLV
;
A
#
# COMPACT_ATOMS: atom_id res chain seq x y z
N MET A 1 19.73 11.06 27.62
CA MET A 1 19.14 9.85 28.22
C MET A 1 17.74 9.68 27.62
N MET A 2 17.62 8.96 26.49
CA MET A 2 16.32 8.75 25.81
C MET A 2 15.54 7.68 26.59
N MET A 3 14.37 8.02 27.12
CA MET A 3 13.45 7.04 27.67
C MET A 3 12.73 6.33 26.52
N VAL A 4 13.10 5.07 26.31
CA VAL A 4 12.43 4.17 25.36
C VAL A 4 11.15 3.69 26.03
N GLY A 5 10.04 4.39 25.80
CA GLY A 5 8.72 3.94 26.24
C GLY A 5 8.23 2.82 25.32
N SER A 6 8.22 1.57 25.80
CA SER A 6 7.62 0.43 25.08
C SER A 6 6.11 0.63 25.01
N ALA A 7 5.57 0.87 23.81
CA ALA A 7 4.14 0.83 23.58
C ALA A 7 3.67 -0.64 23.53
N GLY A 8 2.58 -0.97 24.23
CA GLY A 8 2.13 -2.35 24.34
C GLY A 8 0.79 -2.51 25.05
N LEU A 9 0.27 -3.73 25.04
CA LEU A 9 -0.93 -4.12 25.76
C LEU A 9 -0.55 -4.73 27.11
N THR A 10 -0.91 -4.05 28.20
CA THR A 10 -0.68 -4.53 29.57
C THR A 10 -2.00 -4.61 30.30
N ASN A 11 -2.39 -5.81 30.77
CA ASN A 11 -3.62 -6.03 31.55
C ASN A 11 -4.91 -5.49 30.90
N GLY A 12 -5.03 -5.57 29.57
CA GLY A 12 -6.20 -5.09 28.84
C GLY A 12 -6.23 -3.57 28.60
N LYS A 13 -5.16 -2.86 28.96
CA LYS A 13 -4.99 -1.42 28.69
C LYS A 13 -3.92 -1.22 27.63
N LEU A 14 -4.20 -0.34 26.68
CA LEU A 14 -3.19 0.10 25.71
C LEU A 14 -2.34 1.18 26.35
N GLN A 15 -1.03 0.92 26.46
CA GLN A 15 -0.06 1.86 26.99
C GLN A 15 0.73 2.43 25.81
N LEU A 16 0.59 3.73 25.57
CA LEU A 16 1.29 4.44 24.52
C LEU A 16 2.66 4.91 25.04
N SER A 17 3.64 5.05 24.14
CA SER A 17 5.01 5.49 24.45
C SER A 17 5.09 6.87 25.13
N GLN A 18 3.99 7.63 25.11
CA GLN A 18 3.82 8.94 25.76
C GLN A 18 3.25 8.85 27.19
N GLY A 19 3.11 7.65 27.77
CA GLY A 19 2.56 7.44 29.12
C GLY A 19 1.03 7.45 29.21
N ILE A 20 0.34 7.60 28.07
CA ILE A 20 -1.12 7.56 28.00
C ILE A 20 -1.60 6.11 28.09
N THR A 21 -2.49 5.84 29.03
CA THR A 21 -3.14 4.52 29.20
C THR A 21 -4.60 4.63 28.81
N ARG A 22 -5.07 3.78 27.90
CA ARG A 22 -6.49 3.69 27.50
C ARG A 22 -7.08 2.34 27.86
N GLU A 23 -8.22 2.36 28.55
CA GLU A 23 -9.07 1.19 28.71
C GLU A 23 -9.62 0.78 27.36
N ILE A 24 -9.37 -0.46 26.94
CA ILE A 24 -10.03 -1.00 25.74
C ILE A 24 -11.36 -1.60 26.19
N SER A 25 -12.38 -0.76 26.36
CA SER A 25 -13.74 -1.22 26.62
C SER A 25 -14.41 -1.62 25.31
N GLY A 26 -14.66 -2.92 25.11
CA GLY A 26 -15.71 -3.41 24.22
C GLY A 26 -15.34 -3.70 22.77
N GLY A 27 -14.07 -3.70 22.39
CA GLY A 27 -13.65 -4.35 21.15
C GLY A 27 -13.55 -5.86 21.37
N ILE A 28 -14.12 -6.69 20.49
CA ILE A 28 -13.78 -8.12 20.43
C ILE A 28 -12.25 -8.17 20.36
N LYS A 29 -11.59 -8.71 21.39
CA LYS A 29 -10.17 -9.05 21.27
C LYS A 29 -10.07 -9.91 20.03
N GLY A 30 -9.42 -9.43 18.96
CA GLY A 30 -9.10 -10.28 17.83
C GLY A 30 -8.36 -11.49 18.38
N GLN A 31 -9.02 -12.65 18.42
CA GLN A 31 -8.48 -13.86 19.04
C GLN A 31 -7.48 -14.50 18.08
N PHE A 32 -6.34 -13.86 17.86
CA PHE A 32 -5.21 -14.44 17.14
C PHE A 32 -3.93 -14.12 17.91
N THR A 33 -3.05 -15.11 18.01
CA THR A 33 -1.76 -14.99 18.70
C THR A 33 -0.65 -14.55 17.74
N ASP A 34 -0.86 -14.75 16.44
CA ASP A 34 0.14 -14.56 15.40
C ASP A 34 -0.52 -14.04 14.11
N VAL A 35 0.23 -13.24 13.34
CA VAL A 35 -0.20 -12.77 12.02
C VAL A 35 0.12 -13.84 10.98
N PRO A 36 -0.86 -14.36 10.23
CA PRO A 36 -0.60 -15.37 9.21
C PRO A 36 0.39 -14.88 8.17
N THR A 37 1.32 -15.73 7.77
CA THR A 37 2.22 -15.49 6.63
C THR A 37 1.85 -16.44 5.50
N ILE A 38 1.42 -15.89 4.38
CA ILE A 38 0.92 -16.61 3.20
C ILE A 38 2.04 -16.71 2.15
N ASP A 39 2.26 -17.92 1.63
CA ASP A 39 3.24 -18.20 0.59
C ASP A 39 2.57 -18.22 -0.80
N LEU A 40 2.91 -17.28 -1.67
CA LEU A 40 2.30 -17.19 -3.02
C LEU A 40 3.02 -18.03 -4.08
N SER A 41 3.98 -18.88 -3.71
CA SER A 41 4.74 -19.69 -4.67
C SER A 41 3.83 -20.51 -5.59
N ALA A 42 2.69 -21.01 -5.07
CA ALA A 42 1.73 -21.80 -5.84
C ALA A 42 1.05 -21.04 -6.99
N LEU A 43 1.12 -19.70 -7.02
CA LEU A 43 0.62 -18.86 -8.11
C LEU A 43 1.67 -18.60 -9.20
N ILE A 44 2.94 -18.87 -8.91
CA ILE A 44 4.08 -18.48 -9.74
C ILE A 44 4.77 -19.69 -10.32
N ASP A 45 4.87 -20.78 -9.55
CA ASP A 45 5.48 -22.02 -9.97
C ASP A 45 4.58 -22.73 -11.01
N PRO A 46 5.04 -22.87 -12.27
CA PRO A 46 4.27 -23.54 -13.33
C PRO A 46 3.96 -25.01 -13.05
N SER A 47 4.65 -25.64 -12.10
CA SER A 47 4.41 -27.03 -11.68
C SER A 47 3.29 -27.18 -10.65
N SER A 48 2.76 -26.07 -10.12
CA SER A 48 1.70 -26.08 -9.11
C SER A 48 0.40 -26.68 -9.64
N THR A 49 -0.20 -27.60 -8.86
CA THR A 49 -1.45 -28.23 -9.25
C THR A 49 -2.67 -27.35 -8.90
N PRO A 50 -3.86 -27.63 -9.46
CA PRO A 50 -5.11 -27.00 -9.01
C PRO A 50 -5.37 -27.15 -7.50
N GLU A 51 -4.96 -28.27 -6.91
CA GLU A 51 -5.08 -28.53 -5.48
C GLU A 51 -4.16 -27.63 -4.65
N ASP A 52 -2.94 -27.34 -5.13
CA ASP A 52 -2.02 -26.40 -4.48
C ASP A 52 -2.62 -24.99 -4.41
N ARG A 53 -3.19 -24.53 -5.53
CA ARG A 53 -3.89 -23.22 -5.58
C ARG A 53 -5.13 -23.20 -4.71
N SER A 54 -5.88 -24.30 -4.66
CA SER A 54 -7.07 -24.43 -3.79
C SER A 54 -6.69 -24.36 -2.30
N ARG A 55 -5.57 -24.97 -1.90
CA ARG A 55 -5.05 -24.87 -0.52
C ARG A 55 -4.65 -23.44 -0.19
N LEU A 56 -3.92 -22.77 -1.07
CA LEU A 56 -3.56 -21.36 -0.91
C LEU A 56 -4.80 -20.46 -0.79
N ALA A 57 -5.84 -20.69 -1.61
CA ALA A 57 -7.11 -19.97 -1.51
C ALA A 57 -7.79 -20.14 -0.14
N ALA A 58 -7.79 -21.37 0.39
CA ALA A 58 -8.33 -21.66 1.71
C ALA A 58 -7.54 -20.97 2.84
N GLU A 59 -6.21 -20.89 2.73
CA GLU A 59 -5.36 -20.16 3.68
C GLU A 59 -5.64 -18.66 3.67
N ILE A 60 -5.75 -18.05 2.48
CA ILE A 60 -6.10 -16.63 2.32
C ILE A 60 -7.49 -16.36 2.89
N TYR A 61 -8.47 -17.21 2.57
CA TYR A 61 -9.83 -17.11 3.13
C TYR A 61 -9.82 -17.16 4.65
N ASN A 62 -9.06 -18.09 5.24
CA ASN A 62 -8.94 -18.23 6.69
C ASN A 62 -8.32 -16.99 7.33
N ALA A 63 -7.24 -16.45 6.75
CA ALA A 63 -6.60 -15.23 7.22
C ALA A 63 -7.54 -14.02 7.16
N CYS A 64 -8.24 -13.83 6.04
CA CYS A 64 -9.23 -12.76 5.87
C CYS A 64 -10.39 -12.85 6.87
N THR A 65 -10.92 -14.06 7.11
CA THR A 65 -12.12 -14.25 7.95
C THR A 65 -11.83 -14.30 9.44
N ARG A 66 -10.63 -14.70 9.85
CA ARG A 66 -10.25 -14.79 11.27
C ARG A 66 -9.45 -13.60 11.77
N VAL A 67 -8.51 -13.10 10.97
CA VAL A 67 -7.54 -12.07 11.38
C VAL A 67 -7.82 -10.73 10.69
N GLY A 68 -8.23 -10.77 9.43
CA GLY A 68 -8.51 -9.59 8.60
C GLY A 68 -7.28 -9.01 7.89
N PHE A 69 -6.09 -9.54 8.17
CA PHE A 69 -4.83 -9.16 7.51
C PHE A 69 -3.80 -10.31 7.61
N PHE A 70 -2.79 -10.28 6.75
CA PHE A 70 -1.73 -11.28 6.67
C PHE A 70 -0.47 -10.69 6.01
N VAL A 71 0.67 -11.34 6.23
CA VAL A 71 1.94 -11.07 5.56
C VAL A 71 2.05 -11.98 4.34
N ILE A 72 2.67 -11.50 3.26
CA ILE A 72 2.89 -12.28 2.05
C ILE A 72 4.39 -12.51 1.86
N LYS A 73 4.77 -13.70 1.41
CA LYS A 73 6.13 -14.03 0.94
C LYS A 73 6.07 -14.73 -0.43
N ASN A 74 7.22 -14.77 -1.11
CA ASN A 74 7.38 -15.44 -2.41
C ASN A 74 6.36 -14.97 -3.45
N HIS A 75 6.15 -13.66 -3.54
CA HIS A 75 5.19 -13.05 -4.45
C HIS A 75 5.74 -12.75 -5.85
N GLY A 76 7.00 -13.08 -6.13
CA GLY A 76 7.60 -12.94 -7.46
C GLY A 76 8.09 -11.54 -7.84
N ILE A 77 7.77 -10.51 -7.04
CA ILE A 77 8.34 -9.17 -7.25
C ILE A 77 9.82 -9.22 -6.85
N LYS A 78 10.67 -8.89 -7.81
CA LYS A 78 12.12 -8.81 -7.62
C LYS A 78 12.47 -7.69 -6.64
N TRP A 79 13.44 -7.94 -5.76
CA TRP A 79 13.80 -6.98 -4.72
C TRP A 79 14.32 -5.65 -5.29
N GLU A 80 14.97 -5.69 -6.45
CA GLU A 80 15.49 -4.50 -7.14
C GLU A 80 14.37 -3.53 -7.56
N ILE A 81 13.17 -4.04 -7.86
CA ILE A 81 11.99 -3.22 -8.15
C ILE A 81 11.53 -2.48 -6.90
N VAL A 82 11.52 -3.18 -5.75
CA VAL A 82 11.14 -2.60 -4.45
C VAL A 82 12.12 -1.51 -4.07
N GLU A 83 13.43 -1.79 -4.15
CA GLU A 83 14.48 -0.80 -3.85
C GLU A 83 14.37 0.43 -4.75
N ALA A 84 14.23 0.25 -6.06
CA ALA A 84 14.07 1.35 -7.00
C ALA A 84 12.82 2.20 -6.69
N ALA A 85 11.70 1.58 -6.31
CA ALA A 85 10.49 2.28 -5.89
C ALA A 85 10.73 3.12 -4.63
N PHE A 86 11.39 2.56 -3.60
CA PHE A 86 11.75 3.31 -2.40
C PHE A 86 12.67 4.49 -2.71
N ASP A 87 13.65 4.31 -3.59
CA ASP A 87 14.59 5.37 -3.93
C ASP A 87 13.94 6.50 -4.75
N GLY A 88 13.05 6.18 -5.69
CA GLY A 88 12.24 7.20 -6.38
C GLY A 88 11.30 7.94 -5.42
N ILE A 89 10.69 7.25 -4.45
CA ILE A 89 9.85 7.91 -3.44
C ILE A 89 10.68 8.85 -2.56
N LYS A 90 11.88 8.46 -2.14
CA LYS A 90 12.82 9.33 -1.39
C LYS A 90 13.23 10.54 -2.23
N GLU A 91 13.54 10.35 -3.52
CA GLU A 91 13.86 11.42 -4.45
C GLU A 91 12.76 12.49 -4.45
N PHE A 92 11.50 12.09 -4.58
CA PHE A 92 10.36 13.02 -4.52
C PHE A 92 10.24 13.74 -3.18
N PHE A 93 10.28 13.03 -2.05
CA PHE A 93 10.04 13.65 -0.75
C PHE A 93 11.16 14.58 -0.28
N ASN A 94 12.38 14.40 -0.82
CA ASN A 94 13.51 15.30 -0.63
C ASN A 94 13.41 16.61 -1.44
N LEU A 95 12.45 16.73 -2.36
CA LEU A 95 12.23 17.97 -3.08
C LEU A 95 11.75 19.10 -2.14
N PRO A 96 12.06 20.36 -2.47
CA PRO A 96 11.47 21.52 -1.79
C PRO A 96 9.95 21.47 -1.82
N MET A 97 9.30 22.02 -0.77
CA MET A 97 7.85 22.00 -0.65
C MET A 97 7.15 22.61 -1.86
N GLU A 98 7.71 23.67 -2.43
CA GLU A 98 7.20 24.38 -3.60
C GLU A 98 7.03 23.42 -4.78
N LYS A 99 8.02 22.55 -5.00
CA LYS A 99 8.00 21.52 -6.04
C LYS A 99 7.01 20.41 -5.74
N LYS A 100 6.90 19.97 -4.49
CA LYS A 100 5.91 18.95 -4.09
C LYS A 100 4.47 19.46 -4.29
N ILE A 101 4.21 20.74 -4.04
CA ILE A 101 2.89 21.38 -4.21
C ILE A 101 2.51 21.56 -5.68
N GLU A 102 3.46 21.57 -6.62
CA GLU A 102 3.15 21.60 -8.06
C GLU A 102 2.24 20.44 -8.47
N VAL A 103 2.41 19.27 -7.83
CA VAL A 103 1.64 18.04 -8.07
C VAL A 103 0.65 17.71 -6.95
N HIS A 104 0.17 18.71 -6.20
CA HIS A 104 -0.79 18.50 -5.12
C HIS A 104 -2.08 17.84 -5.59
N GLN A 105 -2.62 16.89 -4.82
CA GLN A 105 -3.76 16.06 -5.21
C GLN A 105 -5.05 16.83 -5.50
N SER A 106 -5.20 18.05 -4.97
CA SER A 106 -6.35 18.92 -5.28
C SER A 106 -6.37 19.41 -6.73
N LYS A 107 -5.27 19.24 -7.48
CA LYS A 107 -5.16 19.55 -8.91
C LYS A 107 -5.54 18.36 -9.80
N SER A 108 -5.86 17.21 -9.20
CA SER A 108 -6.26 15.99 -9.90
C SER A 108 -7.75 15.73 -9.69
N ASP A 109 -8.46 15.47 -10.79
CA ASP A 109 -9.88 15.07 -10.76
C ASP A 109 -10.14 13.72 -10.07
N SER A 110 -9.08 13.01 -9.70
CA SER A 110 -9.14 11.67 -9.12
C SER A 110 -8.35 11.54 -7.82
N TYR A 111 -7.90 12.65 -7.22
CA TYR A 111 -7.10 12.68 -5.99
C TYR A 111 -5.77 11.92 -6.11
N GLN A 112 -5.13 11.93 -7.29
CA GLN A 112 -3.75 11.49 -7.46
C GLN A 112 -2.79 12.66 -7.24
N GLY A 113 -1.62 12.38 -6.68
CA GLY A 113 -0.58 13.37 -6.43
C GLY A 113 -0.22 13.51 -4.95
N TYR A 114 0.42 14.62 -4.64
CA TYR A 114 0.97 14.92 -3.33
C TYR A 114 -0.09 15.39 -2.34
N GLU A 115 0.08 14.97 -1.09
CA GLU A 115 -0.67 15.40 0.06
C GLU A 115 0.32 15.85 1.15
N GLN A 116 0.16 17.10 1.57
CA GLN A 116 0.98 17.68 2.63
C GLN A 116 0.58 17.20 4.04
N PRO A 117 1.46 17.33 5.05
CA PRO A 117 1.11 17.10 6.45
C PRO A 117 -0.17 17.81 6.88
N TYR A 118 -0.97 17.11 7.68
CA TYR A 118 -2.24 17.56 8.25
C TYR A 118 -3.39 17.75 7.25
N TYR A 119 -3.23 17.34 5.99
CA TYR A 119 -4.29 17.51 4.99
C TYR A 119 -5.46 16.53 5.21
N THR A 120 -5.21 15.22 5.25
CA THR A 120 -6.25 14.24 5.60
C THR A 120 -6.60 14.38 7.08
N ASN A 121 -7.88 14.62 7.33
CA ASN A 121 -8.42 14.75 8.67
C ASN A 121 -9.78 14.07 8.79
N VAL A 122 -9.76 12.79 9.18
CA VAL A 122 -10.99 12.01 9.43
C VAL A 122 -11.66 12.44 10.75
N ASP A 123 -10.85 12.78 11.77
CA ASP A 123 -11.33 13.24 13.06
C ASP A 123 -11.26 14.77 13.15
N ARG A 124 -12.38 15.44 12.82
CA ARG A 124 -12.48 16.91 12.75
C ARG A 124 -12.06 17.64 14.03
N LEU A 125 -11.93 16.94 15.16
CA LEU A 125 -11.46 17.51 16.43
C LEU A 125 -9.93 17.57 16.55
N LYS A 126 -9.20 16.91 15.64
CA LYS A 126 -7.73 16.91 15.58
C LYS A 126 -7.21 17.78 14.45
N LYS A 127 -5.91 18.03 14.47
CA LYS A 127 -5.20 18.81 13.45
C LYS A 127 -5.11 18.10 12.09
N GLY A 128 -5.43 16.80 12.01
CA GLY A 128 -5.16 15.94 10.85
C GLY A 128 -3.93 15.07 11.07
N ASP A 129 -3.65 14.20 10.10
CA ASP A 129 -2.56 13.23 10.20
C ASP A 129 -1.19 13.90 9.96
N LEU A 130 -0.23 13.69 10.86
CA LEU A 130 1.16 14.10 10.64
C LEU A 130 1.85 13.11 9.68
N LYS A 131 1.49 13.19 8.41
CA LYS A 131 2.07 12.41 7.31
C LYS A 131 2.09 13.25 6.04
N GLU A 132 3.10 13.08 5.22
CA GLU A 132 2.99 13.42 3.80
C GLU A 132 2.75 12.13 2.99
N SER A 133 2.05 12.24 1.87
CA SER A 133 1.80 11.11 0.98
C SER A 133 1.84 11.53 -0.48
N TYR A 134 2.15 10.58 -1.35
CA TYR A 134 2.11 10.76 -2.79
C TYR A 134 1.39 9.56 -3.40
N THR A 135 0.24 9.82 -4.02
CA THR A 135 -0.67 8.76 -4.49
C THR A 135 -0.63 8.66 -6.00
N THR A 136 -0.39 7.44 -6.49
CA THR A 136 -0.55 7.11 -7.90
C THR A 136 -1.50 5.92 -8.06
N ARG A 137 -2.09 5.77 -9.24
CA ARG A 137 -2.98 4.65 -9.58
C ARG A 137 -2.58 4.03 -10.91
N TYR A 138 -2.81 2.73 -11.04
CA TYR A 138 -2.75 2.03 -12.30
C TYR A 138 -3.70 2.66 -13.33
N ASP A 139 -3.20 2.91 -14.53
CA ASP A 139 -4.01 3.35 -15.68
C ASP A 139 -3.94 2.30 -16.80
N PRO A 140 -5.01 1.54 -17.06
CA PRO A 140 -5.03 0.52 -18.11
C PRO A 140 -4.86 1.09 -19.52
N HIS A 141 -5.06 2.40 -19.71
CA HIS A 141 -4.84 3.07 -21.00
C HIS A 141 -3.37 3.32 -21.31
N THR A 142 -2.51 3.29 -20.28
CA THR A 142 -1.05 3.48 -20.40
C THR A 142 -0.26 2.18 -20.41
N ASP A 143 -0.91 1.07 -20.05
CA ASP A 143 -0.30 -0.25 -19.99
C ASP A 143 -0.42 -0.95 -21.36
N PRO A 144 0.70 -1.34 -22.01
CA PRO A 144 0.69 -2.10 -23.26
C PRO A 144 -0.02 -3.45 -23.15
N PHE A 145 -0.06 -4.05 -21.96
CA PHE A 145 -0.77 -5.30 -21.65
C PHE A 145 -2.15 -5.06 -21.03
N GLY A 146 -2.50 -3.79 -20.81
CA GLY A 146 -3.79 -3.40 -20.28
C GLY A 146 -4.90 -3.57 -21.32
N VAL A 147 -6.13 -3.53 -20.83
CA VAL A 147 -7.34 -3.50 -21.65
C VAL A 147 -7.49 -2.21 -22.48
N GLY A 148 -6.59 -1.23 -22.31
CA GLY A 148 -6.41 -0.09 -23.20
C GLY A 148 -7.72 0.65 -23.49
N GLY A 149 -7.92 0.96 -24.77
CA GLY A 149 -9.12 1.64 -25.26
C GLY A 149 -10.43 0.85 -25.13
N ALA A 150 -10.39 -0.43 -24.76
CA ALA A 150 -11.60 -1.20 -24.47
C ALA A 150 -12.24 -0.80 -23.13
N MET A 151 -11.49 -0.13 -22.24
CA MET A 151 -12.06 0.44 -21.02
C MET A 151 -12.68 1.81 -21.24
N SER A 152 -13.76 2.07 -20.51
CA SER A 152 -14.38 3.40 -20.45
C SER A 152 -13.33 4.47 -20.13
N VAL A 153 -13.47 5.63 -20.78
CA VAL A 153 -12.66 6.83 -20.51
C VAL A 153 -12.73 7.25 -19.03
N LEU A 154 -13.81 6.90 -18.33
CA LEU A 154 -13.97 7.14 -16.88
C LEU A 154 -12.93 6.39 -16.02
N LEU A 155 -12.28 5.36 -16.57
CA LEU A 155 -11.22 4.63 -15.89
C LEU A 155 -9.81 5.15 -16.19
N ARG A 156 -9.66 6.16 -17.06
CA ARG A 156 -8.38 6.86 -17.22
C ARG A 156 -7.97 7.46 -15.87
N ARG A 157 -6.67 7.42 -15.58
CA ARG A 157 -6.10 8.00 -14.36
C ARG A 157 -5.05 9.02 -14.76
N HIS A 158 -5.37 10.28 -14.49
CA HIS A 158 -4.43 11.39 -14.68
C HIS A 158 -3.52 11.51 -13.46
N ASN A 159 -2.54 10.60 -13.35
CA ASN A 159 -1.48 10.69 -12.34
C ASN A 159 -0.71 12.02 -12.54
N LEU A 160 -0.51 12.77 -11.44
CA LEU A 160 0.26 14.01 -11.46
C LEU A 160 1.73 13.74 -11.16
N TRP A 161 2.56 13.69 -12.19
CA TRP A 161 4.00 13.43 -12.06
C TRP A 161 4.80 14.70 -11.77
N PRO A 162 5.84 14.66 -10.90
CA PRO A 162 6.77 15.79 -10.76
C PRO A 162 7.49 16.06 -12.09
N ASP A 163 8.01 17.27 -12.27
CA ASP A 163 8.85 17.57 -13.44
C ASP A 163 10.06 16.63 -13.43
N ALA A 164 10.32 15.97 -14.56
CA ALA A 164 11.43 15.04 -14.71
C ALA A 164 12.81 15.71 -14.53
N LYS A 165 12.90 17.03 -14.62
CA LYS A 165 14.11 17.78 -14.28
C LYS A 165 14.40 17.80 -12.78
N ASP A 166 13.35 17.77 -11.96
CA ASP A 166 13.45 17.83 -10.51
C ASP A 166 13.54 16.41 -9.92
N ALA A 167 12.76 15.46 -10.45
CA ALA A 167 12.77 14.06 -10.00
C ALA A 167 12.59 13.07 -11.17
N PRO A 168 13.67 12.78 -11.92
CA PRO A 168 13.61 11.96 -13.14
C PRO A 168 13.20 10.51 -12.91
N ASN A 169 13.44 9.94 -11.72
CA ASN A 169 13.25 8.51 -11.49
C ASN A 169 11.85 8.17 -11.00
N VAL A 170 11.14 9.11 -10.36
CA VAL A 170 9.81 8.90 -9.75
C VAL A 170 8.82 8.22 -10.69
N LYS A 171 8.62 8.76 -11.89
CA LYS A 171 7.65 8.20 -12.83
C LYS A 171 8.07 6.81 -13.33
N PRO A 172 9.29 6.61 -13.86
CA PRO A 172 9.75 5.29 -14.27
C PRO A 172 9.58 4.22 -13.18
N VAL A 173 10.08 4.46 -11.97
CA VAL A 173 10.08 3.42 -10.93
C VAL A 173 8.68 3.08 -10.41
N LEU A 174 7.75 4.04 -10.41
CA LEU A 174 6.37 3.82 -9.99
C LEU A 174 5.46 3.28 -11.11
N GLU A 175 5.95 3.26 -12.35
CA GLU A 175 5.27 2.63 -13.49
C GLU A 175 5.80 1.22 -13.81
N VAL A 176 7.02 0.85 -13.38
CA VAL A 176 7.68 -0.43 -13.71
C VAL A 176 6.89 -1.68 -13.27
N ASP A 177 6.27 -1.66 -12.09
CA ASP A 177 5.57 -2.85 -11.54
C ASP A 177 4.06 -2.88 -11.84
N ARG A 178 3.58 -1.99 -12.72
CA ARG A 178 2.15 -1.81 -12.98
C ARG A 178 1.49 -2.90 -13.82
N SER A 179 2.21 -3.95 -14.21
CA SER A 179 1.70 -5.08 -15.00
C SER A 179 0.64 -5.95 -14.28
N GLY A 180 0.04 -5.46 -13.20
CA GLY A 180 -1.09 -6.09 -12.54
C GLY A 180 -0.76 -7.44 -11.90
N GLN A 181 0.49 -7.90 -11.92
CA GLN A 181 0.81 -9.26 -11.50
C GLN A 181 0.31 -9.52 -10.09
N PHE A 182 0.50 -8.62 -9.12
CA PHE A 182 0.08 -8.90 -7.75
C PHE A 182 -1.45 -8.92 -7.53
N SER A 183 -2.19 -7.93 -8.04
CA SER A 183 -3.64 -7.86 -7.89
C SER A 183 -4.37 -8.87 -8.79
N HIS A 184 -3.85 -9.12 -9.98
CA HIS A 184 -4.36 -10.13 -10.92
C HIS A 184 -4.04 -11.55 -10.44
N LEU A 185 -2.85 -11.83 -9.87
CA LEU A 185 -2.52 -13.14 -9.30
C LEU A 185 -3.42 -13.47 -8.10
N LEU A 186 -3.67 -12.50 -7.21
CA LEU A 186 -4.57 -12.71 -6.08
C LEU A 186 -6.04 -12.87 -6.47
N VAL A 187 -6.54 -12.13 -7.48
CA VAL A 187 -7.96 -12.17 -7.85
C VAL A 187 -8.26 -13.25 -8.88
N CYS A 188 -7.38 -13.50 -9.85
CA CYS A 188 -7.58 -14.49 -10.91
C CYS A 188 -6.89 -15.84 -10.63
N GLY A 189 -5.83 -15.90 -9.82
CA GLY A 189 -5.14 -17.15 -9.48
C GLY A 189 -5.86 -18.01 -8.43
N LEU A 190 -6.91 -17.47 -7.80
CA LEU A 190 -7.75 -18.16 -6.82
C LEU A 190 -9.09 -18.67 -7.39
N VAL A 191 -9.32 -18.50 -8.70
CA VAL A 191 -10.52 -18.94 -9.42
C VAL A 191 -10.21 -20.17 -10.28
#